data_AF-A0A7W1PQG7-F1
#
_entry.id   AF-A0A7W1PQG7-F1
#
_cell.length_a   1.000
_cell.length_b   1.000
_cell.length_c   1.000
_cell.angle_alpha   90.00
_cell.angle_beta   90.00
_cell.angle_gamma   90.00
#
_symmetry.space_group_name_H-M   'P 1'
#
loop_
_entity.id
_entity.type
_entity.pdbx_description
1 polymer ?
#
loop_
_entity_poly.entity_id
_entity_poly.type
_entity_poly.pdbx_seq_one_letter_code
_entity_poly.pdbx_strand_id
1 'polypeptide(L)'
;YINQLKEKGMPTIEAALEAGRIRLRPILMTSVATVAGALPIALGLGAGSLSRRPLGYAIVGGLIFSTLLTLYVVPAVYVIFDGLLARMRGRQPAHPSTLASAEAE
;
A
#
# COMPACT_ATOMS: atom_id res chain seq x y z
N TYR A 1 -9.99 0.88 0.95
CA TYR A 1 -9.57 1.61 2.15
C TYR A 1 -9.56 3.12 1.95
N ILE A 2 -8.74 3.72 1.07
CA ILE A 2 -8.69 5.20 1.02
C ILE A 2 -10.04 5.82 0.60
N ASN A 3 -10.69 5.33 -0.47
CA ASN A 3 -12.04 5.81 -0.84
C ASN A 3 -13.09 5.54 0.26
N GLN A 4 -13.02 4.39 0.93
CA GLN A 4 -13.93 4.06 2.04
C GLN A 4 -13.73 4.96 3.27
N LEU A 5 -12.51 5.39 3.54
CA LEU A 5 -12.20 6.32 4.63
C LEU A 5 -12.59 7.75 4.26
N LYS A 6 -12.45 8.13 2.98
CA LYS A 6 -12.97 9.41 2.46
C LYS A 6 -14.50 9.46 2.47
N GLU A 7 -15.20 8.35 2.19
CA GLU A 7 -16.67 8.24 2.34
C GLU A 7 -17.13 8.44 3.78
N LYS A 8 -16.26 8.18 4.76
CA LYS A 8 -16.49 8.46 6.19
C LYS A 8 -16.14 9.90 6.60
N GLY A 9 -15.85 10.78 5.65
CA GLY A 9 -15.54 12.19 5.89
C GLY A 9 -14.10 12.47 6.36
N MET A 10 -13.20 11.49 6.33
CA MET A 10 -11.81 11.65 6.78
C MET A 10 -10.99 12.43 5.74
N PRO A 11 -10.14 13.40 6.15
CA PRO A 11 -9.29 14.15 5.22
C PRO A 11 -8.32 13.21 4.49
N THR A 12 -8.02 13.52 3.22
CA THR A 12 -7.28 12.63 2.30
C THR A 12 -5.95 12.13 2.87
N ILE A 13 -5.21 12.98 3.59
CA ILE A 13 -3.91 12.61 4.17
C ILE A 13 -4.08 11.58 5.30
N GLU A 14 -5.04 11.77 6.20
CA GLU A 14 -5.33 10.80 7.26
C GLU A 14 -5.88 9.49 6.69
N ALA A 15 -6.76 9.57 5.68
CA ALA A 15 -7.30 8.41 4.99
C ALA A 15 -6.20 7.58 4.29
N ALA A 16 -5.19 8.24 3.71
CA ALA A 16 -4.05 7.59 3.08
C ALA A 16 -3.12 6.91 4.11
N LEU A 17 -2.84 7.57 5.23
CA LEU A 17 -2.04 7.01 6.34
C LEU A 17 -2.71 5.78 6.95
N GLU A 18 -4.00 5.86 7.27
CA GLU A 18 -4.73 4.77 7.90
C GLU A 18 -4.90 3.58 6.93
N ALA A 19 -5.15 3.85 5.64
CA ALA A 19 -5.16 2.81 4.61
C ALA A 19 -3.79 2.13 4.44
N GLY A 20 -2.69 2.90 4.54
CA GLY A 20 -1.33 2.36 4.57
C GLY A 20 -1.13 1.41 5.75
N ARG A 21 -1.57 1.80 6.94
CA ARG A 21 -1.47 1.00 8.17
C ARG A 21 -2.25 -0.31 8.11
N ILE A 22 -3.45 -0.30 7.54
CA ILE A 22 -4.29 -1.51 7.36
C ILE A 22 -3.61 -2.51 6.41
N ARG A 23 -2.94 -2.02 5.36
CA ARG A 23 -2.26 -2.86 4.35
C ARG A 23 -0.88 -3.34 4.78
N LEU A 24 -0.22 -2.59 5.67
CA LEU A 24 1.12 -2.88 6.13
C LEU A 24 1.22 -4.29 6.74
N ARG A 25 0.24 -4.69 7.57
CA ARG A 25 0.22 -6.03 8.18
C ARG A 25 0.20 -7.16 7.14
N PRO A 26 -0.76 -7.20 6.19
CA PRO A 26 -0.78 -8.20 5.12
C PRO A 26 0.45 -8.18 4.19
N ILE A 27 0.96 -7.00 3.82
CA ILE A 27 2.12 -6.87 2.93
C ILE A 27 3.38 -7.42 3.63
N LEU A 28 3.59 -7.07 4.89
CA LEU A 28 4.72 -7.60 5.66
C LEU A 28 4.58 -9.10 5.90
N MET A 29 3.36 -9.59 6.18
CA MET A 29 3.10 -11.02 6.40
C MET A 29 3.54 -11.87 5.20
N THR A 30 3.13 -11.47 4.00
CA THR A 30 3.50 -12.19 2.76
C THR A 30 4.98 -12.06 2.45
N SER A 31 5.53 -10.85 2.55
CA SER A 31 6.95 -10.59 2.26
C SER A 31 7.87 -11.38 3.20
N VAL A 32 7.57 -11.41 4.50
CA VAL A 32 8.36 -12.18 5.49
C VAL A 32 8.26 -13.68 5.22
N ALA A 33 7.07 -14.19 4.91
CA ALA A 33 6.89 -15.61 4.58
C ALA A 33 7.71 -16.02 3.35
N THR A 34 7.70 -15.20 2.28
CA THR A 34 8.47 -15.49 1.08
C THR A 34 9.97 -15.36 1.30
N VAL A 35 10.42 -14.34 2.04
CA VAL A 35 11.85 -14.21 2.41
C VAL A 35 12.30 -15.40 3.25
N ALA A 36 11.51 -15.84 4.23
CA ALA A 36 11.82 -17.02 5.03
C ALA A 36 11.92 -18.30 4.19
N GLY A 37 11.02 -18.49 3.21
CA GLY A 37 11.07 -19.63 2.28
C GLY A 37 12.23 -19.58 1.29
N ALA A 38 12.65 -18.38 0.87
CA ALA A 38 13.80 -18.19 -0.02
C ALA A 38 15.15 -18.18 0.71
N LEU A 39 15.16 -18.00 2.03
CA LEU A 39 16.36 -17.91 2.87
C LEU A 39 17.31 -19.11 2.72
N PRO A 40 16.88 -20.38 2.81
CA PRO A 40 17.80 -21.52 2.67
C PRO A 40 18.44 -21.59 1.27
N ILE A 41 17.71 -21.17 0.23
CA ILE A 41 18.19 -21.11 -1.16
C ILE A 41 19.23 -20.00 -1.30
N ALA A 42 18.96 -18.83 -0.72
CA ALA A 42 19.87 -17.68 -0.73
C ALA A 42 21.18 -17.96 0.04
N LEU A 43 21.10 -18.68 1.16
CA LEU A 43 22.28 -19.16 1.91
C LEU A 43 23.03 -20.28 1.16
N GLY A 44 22.41 -20.86 0.14
CA GLY A 44 22.99 -21.94 -0.67
C GLY A 44 23.14 -23.23 0.12
N LEU A 45 22.18 -23.53 0.99
CA LEU A 45 22.09 -24.80 1.70
C LEU A 45 21.46 -25.82 0.74
N GLY A 46 22.25 -26.80 0.28
CA GLY A 46 21.79 -27.89 -0.58
C GLY A 46 22.59 -28.08 -1.88
N ALA A 47 22.32 -29.20 -2.57
CA ALA A 47 22.95 -29.54 -3.85
C ALA A 47 22.52 -28.55 -4.95
N GLY A 48 23.47 -28.07 -5.76
CA GLY A 48 23.21 -27.06 -6.81
C GLY A 48 23.13 -25.61 -6.32
N SER A 49 23.61 -25.34 -5.11
CA SER A 49 23.60 -24.01 -4.48
C SER A 49 24.31 -22.92 -5.28
N LEU A 50 25.39 -23.24 -6.00
CA LEU A 50 26.10 -22.28 -6.85
C LEU A 50 25.20 -21.67 -7.94
N SER A 51 24.27 -22.45 -8.50
CA SER A 51 23.36 -21.96 -9.53
C SER A 51 22.10 -21.30 -8.96
N ARG A 52 21.68 -21.66 -7.74
CA ARG A 52 20.41 -21.20 -7.13
C ARG A 52 20.58 -20.01 -6.19
N ARG A 53 21.78 -19.76 -5.67
CA ARG A 53 22.13 -18.56 -4.89
C ARG A 53 21.73 -17.23 -5.56
N PRO A 54 22.07 -16.96 -6.83
CA PRO A 54 21.70 -15.69 -7.47
C PRO A 54 20.17 -15.51 -7.58
N LEU A 55 19.42 -16.60 -7.76
CA LEU A 55 17.96 -16.56 -7.76
C LEU A 55 17.42 -16.18 -6.36
N GLY A 56 17.99 -16.75 -5.30
CA GLY A 56 17.64 -16.40 -3.92
C GLY A 56 17.89 -14.92 -3.61
N TYR A 57 19.05 -14.38 -4.01
CA TYR A 57 19.36 -12.96 -3.84
C TYR A 57 18.42 -12.04 -4.63
N ALA A 58 18.07 -12.41 -5.87
CA ALA A 58 17.13 -11.66 -6.68
C ALA A 58 15.72 -11.58 -6.04
N ILE A 59 15.24 -12.68 -5.47
CA ILE A 59 13.93 -12.74 -4.80
C ILE A 59 13.94 -11.88 -3.53
N VAL A 60 14.93 -12.05 -2.66
CA VAL A 60 15.00 -11.31 -1.39
C VAL A 60 15.17 -9.82 -1.64
N GLY A 61 16.11 -9.44 -2.51
CA GLY A 61 16.34 -8.03 -2.86
C GLY A 61 15.13 -7.40 -3.56
N GLY A 62 14.56 -8.11 -4.54
CA GLY A 62 13.39 -7.65 -5.29
C GLY A 62 12.15 -7.47 -4.41
N LEU A 63 11.91 -8.37 -3.46
CA LEU A 63 10.78 -8.26 -2.52
C LEU A 63 10.95 -7.13 -1.52
N ILE A 64 12.13 -6.96 -0.94
CA ILE A 64 12.38 -5.85 -0.02
C ILE A 64 12.20 -4.52 -0.75
N PHE A 65 12.80 -4.39 -1.94
CA PHE A 65 12.70 -3.19 -2.75
C PHE A 65 11.25 -2.90 -3.18
N SER A 66 10.53 -3.90 -3.72
CA SER A 66 9.15 -3.73 -4.17
C SER A 66 8.19 -3.42 -3.03
N THR A 67 8.42 -3.99 -1.85
CA THR A 67 7.62 -3.73 -0.65
C THR A 67 7.76 -2.30 -0.17
N LEU A 68 9.01 -1.82 -0.06
CA LEU A 68 9.29 -0.43 0.31
C LEU A 68 8.72 0.54 -0.72
N LEU A 69 8.93 0.24 -2.01
CA LEU A 69 8.41 1.05 -3.10
C LEU A 69 6.88 1.08 -3.06
N THR A 70 6.21 -0.04 -2.85
CA THR A 70 4.74 -0.10 -2.77
C THR A 70 4.20 0.69 -1.59
N LEU A 71 4.79 0.54 -0.40
CA LEU A 71 4.36 1.25 0.80
C LEU A 71 4.56 2.77 0.71
N TYR A 72 5.54 3.24 -0.05
CA TYR A 72 5.82 4.67 -0.21
C TYR A 72 5.14 5.27 -1.45
N VAL A 73 5.26 4.62 -2.60
CA VAL A 73 4.75 5.12 -3.88
C VAL A 73 3.23 5.12 -3.93
N VAL A 74 2.56 4.07 -3.44
CA VAL A 74 1.08 4.01 -3.47
C VAL A 74 0.44 5.19 -2.73
N PRO A 75 0.79 5.50 -1.45
CA PRO A 75 0.21 6.67 -0.78
C PRO A 75 0.68 7.99 -1.40
N ALA A 76 1.95 8.11 -1.83
CA ALA A 76 2.45 9.34 -2.46
C ALA A 76 1.70 9.67 -3.76
N VAL A 77 1.51 8.68 -4.63
CA VAL A 77 0.73 8.80 -5.87
C VAL A 77 -0.71 9.18 -5.53
N TYR A 78 -1.33 8.56 -4.53
CA TYR A 78 -2.69 8.91 -4.14
C TYR A 78 -2.82 10.37 -3.69
N VAL A 79 -1.90 10.86 -2.85
CA VAL A 79 -1.90 12.27 -2.39
C VAL A 79 -1.70 13.24 -3.56
N ILE A 80 -0.81 12.92 -4.50
CA ILE A 80 -0.56 13.75 -5.69
C ILE A 80 -1.81 13.81 -6.58
N PHE A 81 -2.40 12.66 -6.89
CA PHE A 81 -3.60 12.59 -7.72
C PHE A 81 -4.79 13.29 -7.06
N ASP A 82 -4.97 13.14 -5.73
CA ASP A 82 -6.05 13.82 -5.02
C ASP A 82 -5.86 15.34 -5.01
N GLY A 83 -4.63 15.83 -4.78
CA GLY A 83 -4.32 17.26 -4.85
C GLY A 83 -4.49 17.84 -6.26
N LEU A 84 -4.10 17.09 -7.29
CA LEU A 84 -4.29 17.48 -8.69
C LEU A 84 -5.77 17.50 -9.08
N LEU A 85 -6.52 16.44 -8.72
CA LEU A 85 -7.97 16.40 -8.93
C LEU A 85 -8.67 17.51 -8.16
N ALA A 86 -8.29 17.79 -6.92
CA ALA A 86 -8.88 18.88 -6.12
C ALA A 86 -8.65 20.25 -6.74
N ARG A 87 -7.46 20.51 -7.31
CA ARG A 87 -7.18 21.71 -8.09
C ARG A 87 -8.01 21.80 -9.37
N MET A 88 -8.23 20.68 -10.06
CA MET A 88 -9.09 20.63 -11.25
C MET A 88 -10.59 20.72 -10.90
N ARG A 89 -10.99 20.21 -9.73
CA ARG A 89 -12.35 20.28 -9.16
C ARG A 89 -12.62 21.55 -8.37
N GLY A 90 -11.73 22.56 -8.41
CA GLY A 90 -11.97 23.94 -7.94
C GLY A 90 -13.13 24.67 -8.64
N ARG A 91 -14.10 23.92 -9.19
CA ARG A 91 -15.34 24.34 -9.83
C ARG A 91 -16.55 23.50 -9.40
N GLN A 92 -16.44 22.58 -8.44
CA GLN A 92 -17.59 21.83 -7.93
C GLN A 92 -17.77 22.06 -6.42
N PRO A 93 -18.85 22.75 -6.00
CA PRO A 93 -19.14 22.99 -4.60
C PRO A 93 -19.36 21.65 -3.89
N ALA A 94 -18.94 21.60 -2.63
CA ALA A 94 -19.13 20.47 -1.74
C ALA A 94 -20.56 19.94 -1.82
N HIS A 95 -20.73 18.66 -2.17
CA HIS A 95 -22.02 18.00 -2.06
C HIS A 95 -22.32 17.84 -0.56
N PRO A 96 -23.36 18.50 -0.02
CA PRO A 96 -23.84 18.24 1.32
C PRO A 96 -24.77 17.04 1.21
N SER A 97 -24.35 15.87 1.71
CA SER A 97 -25.23 14.70 1.79
C SER A 97 -25.22 14.04 3.16
N THR A 98 -24.85 14.77 4.21
CA THR A 98 -24.85 14.29 5.61
C THR A 98 -25.93 14.92 6.49
N LEU A 99 -26.83 15.75 5.95
CA LEU A 99 -27.95 16.33 6.72
C LEU A 99 -29.32 15.73 6.40
N ALA A 100 -29.46 14.87 5.38
CA ALA A 100 -30.76 14.32 4.96
C ALA A 100 -31.09 12.92 5.53
N SER A 101 -30.11 12.19 6.08
CA SER A 101 -30.34 10.87 6.67
C SER A 101 -30.53 10.89 8.20
N ALA A 102 -30.65 12.07 8.80
CA ALA A 102 -30.92 12.25 10.23
C ALA A 102 -32.29 12.90 10.53
N GLU A 103 -33.05 13.29 9.50
CA GLU A 103 -34.40 13.88 9.65
C GLU A 103 -35.54 12.94 9.20
N ALA A 104 -35.23 11.70 8.80
CA ALA A 104 -36.23 10.75 8.31
C ALA A 104 -35.92 9.29 8.71
N GLU A 105 -35.80 9.00 10.01
CA GLU A 105 -36.33 7.78 10.66
C GLU A 105 -36.28 7.89 12.18
#